data_AF-A0A932CXR4-F1
#
_entry.id   AF-A0A932CXR4-F1
#
_cell.length_a   1.000
_cell.length_b   1.000
_cell.length_c   1.000
_cell.angle_alpha   90.00
_cell.angle_beta   90.00
_cell.angle_gamma   90.00
#
_symmetry.space_group_name_H-M   'P 1'
#
loop_
_entity.id
_entity.type
_entity.pdbx_description
1 polymer ?
#
loop_
_entity_poly.entity_id
_entity_poly.type
_entity_poly.pdbx_seq_one_letter_code
_entity_poly.pdbx_strand_id
1 'polypeptide(L)' 'MGIGWSEWLIILLVVMLLFGAGRLPALGKSLGEGFRNLKKGLSGEDDDRAKLPAEEAKDEKKA' A
#
# COMPACT_ATOMS: atom_id res chain seq x y z
N MET A 1 7.02 30.51 4.79
CA MET A 1 7.03 29.62 3.62
C MET A 1 7.18 28.21 4.16
N GLY A 2 6.03 27.56 4.41
CA GLY A 2 6.00 26.25 5.04
C GLY A 2 6.33 25.17 4.02
N ILE A 3 7.02 24.13 4.47
CA ILE A 3 7.27 22.90 3.73
C ILE A 3 5.95 22.46 3.10
N GLY A 4 5.87 22.59 1.79
CA GLY A 4 4.64 22.40 1.04
C GLY A 4 4.42 20.93 0.71
N TRP A 5 3.23 20.63 0.19
CA TRP A 5 2.95 19.32 -0.42
C TRP A 5 3.97 18.92 -1.50
N SER A 6 4.63 19.92 -2.10
CA SER A 6 5.72 19.78 -3.07
C SER A 6 6.95 19.04 -2.51
N GLU A 7 7.41 19.35 -1.29
CA GLU A 7 8.57 18.66 -0.71
C GLU A 7 8.26 17.18 -0.39
N TRP A 8 7.05 16.89 0.08
CA TRP A 8 6.61 15.51 0.29
C TRP A 8 6.60 14.70 -1.01
N LEU A 9 6.17 15.30 -2.12
CA LEU A 9 6.22 14.68 -3.44
C LEU A 9 7.65 14.36 -3.90
N ILE A 10 8.61 15.27 -3.66
CA ILE A 10 10.01 15.07 -4.03
C ILE A 10 10.63 13.92 -3.21
N ILE A 11 10.37 13.87 -1.90
CA ILE A 11 10.85 12.79 -1.03
C ILE A 11 10.27 11.45 -1.49
N LEU A 12 8.97 11.40 -1.78
CA LEU A 12 8.31 10.19 -2.26
C LEU A 12 8.92 9.71 -3.58
N LEU A 13 9.24 10.63 -4.49
CA LEU A 13 9.89 10.31 -5.77
C LEU A 13 11.28 9.69 -5.55
N VAL A 14 12.09 10.25 -4.64
CA VAL A 14 13.42 9.70 -4.32
C VAL A 14 13.30 8.30 -3.70
N VAL A 15 12.38 8.11 -2.74
CA VAL A 15 12.10 6.80 -2.15
C VAL A 15 11.64 5.81 -3.23
N MET A 16 10.79 6.24 -4.16
CA MET A 16 10.34 5.41 -5.29
C MET A 16 11.50 5.00 -6.21
N LEU A 17 12.50 5.86 -6.42
CA LEU A 17 13.69 5.52 -7.21
C LEU A 17 14.61 4.52 -6.48
N LEU A 18 14.76 4.65 -5.16
CA LEU A 18 15.61 3.75 -4.36
C LEU A 18 14.97 2.36 -4.17
N PHE A 19 13.67 2.33 -3.85
CA PHE A 19 12.95 1.09 -3.59
C PHE A 19 12.29 0.50 -4.84
N GLY A 20 12.00 1.32 -5.85
CA GLY A 20 11.26 0.94 -7.05
C GLY A 20 9.73 0.97 -6.88
N ALA A 21 9.02 1.23 -7.98
CA ALA A 21 7.55 1.38 -8.01
C ALA A 21 6.77 0.14 -7.54
N GLY A 22 7.36 -1.06 -7.60
CA GLY A 22 6.71 -2.30 -7.18
C GLY A 22 6.89 -2.67 -5.69
N ARG A 23 7.90 -2.12 -5.01
CA ARG A 23 8.20 -2.52 -3.62
C ARG A 23 7.29 -1.85 -2.60
N LEU A 24 7.00 -0.56 -2.78
CA LEU A 24 6.05 0.18 -1.92
C LEU A 24 4.66 -0.49 -1.85
N PRO A 25 3.98 -0.81 -2.97
CA PRO A 25 2.66 -1.45 -2.91
C PRO A 25 2.71 -2.89 -2.37
N ALA A 26 3.78 -3.64 -2.64
CA ALA A 26 3.95 -4.99 -2.09
C ALA A 26 4.08 -4.95 -0.55
N LEU A 27 4.93 -4.05 -0.03
CA LEU A 27 5.07 -3.84 1.42
C LEU A 27 3.77 -3.32 2.04
N GLY A 28 3.08 -2.40 1.36
CA GLY A 28 1.78 -1.87 1.79
C GLY A 28 0.69 -2.93 1.87
N LYS A 29 0.65 -3.89 0.94
CA LYS A 29 -0.29 -5.04 1.00
C LYS A 29 0.00 -5.92 2.22
N SER A 30 1.24 -6.35 2.42
CA SER A 30 1.62 -7.20 3.57
C SER A 30 1.42 -6.51 4.92
N LEU A 31 1.80 -5.23 5.02
CA LEU A 31 1.54 -4.43 6.22
C LEU A 31 0.05 -4.23 6.43
N GLY A 32 -0.70 -3.89 5.38
CA GLY A 32 -2.14 -3.67 5.44
C GLY A 32 -2.93 -4.91 5.87
N GLU A 33 -2.55 -6.09 5.39
CA GLU A 33 -3.12 -7.37 5.85
C GLU A 33 -2.81 -7.63 7.32
N GLY A 34 -1.56 -7.40 7.75
CA GLY A 34 -1.17 -7.49 9.16
C GLY A 34 -1.97 -6.54 10.04
N PHE A 35 -2.03 -5.25 9.70
CA PHE A 35 -2.81 -4.25 10.42
C PHE A 35 -4.32 -4.57 10.43
N ARG A 36 -4.86 -5.12 9.33
CA ARG A 36 -6.25 -5.58 9.27
C ARG A 36 -6.49 -6.70 10.28
N ASN A 37 -5.59 -7.67 10.32
CA ASN A 37 -5.69 -8.82 11.22
C ASN A 37 -5.50 -8.43 12.69
N LEU A 38 -4.59 -7.48 12.97
CA LEU A 38 -4.38 -6.88 14.28
C LEU A 38 -5.64 -6.14 14.75
N LYS A 39 -6.25 -5.32 13.88
CA LYS A 39 -7.49 -4.61 14.19
C LYS A 39 -8.64 -5.59 14.44
N LYS A 40 -8.79 -6.63 13.63
CA LYS A 40 -9.80 -7.69 13.81
C LYS A 40 -9.66 -8.38 15.17
N GLY A 41 -8.45 -8.80 15.54
CA GLY A 41 -8.19 -9.44 16.83
C GLY A 41 -8.43 -8.53 18.04
N LEU A 42 -8.17 -7.22 17.90
CA LEU A 42 -8.43 -6.24 18.96
C LEU A 42 -9.90 -5.83 19.10
N SER A 43 -10.64 -5.77 17.99
CA SER A 43 -12.07 -5.41 18.00
C SER A 43 -12.99 -6.59 18.31
N GLY A 44 -12.48 -7.83 18.37
CA GLY A 44 -13.29 -9.02 18.66
C GLY A 44 -14.38 -9.32 17.62
N GLU A 45 -14.31 -8.67 16.46
CA GLU A 45 -15.27 -8.80 15.38
C GLU A 45 -14.75 -9.84 14.38
N ASP A 46 -15.18 -11.09 14.56
CA ASP A 46 -15.04 -12.18 13.60
C ASP A 46 -15.93 -11.89 12.37
N ASP A 47 -15.55 -10.88 11.58
CA ASP A 47 -16.15 -10.65 10.26
C ASP A 47 -15.25 -11.26 9.18
N ASP A 48 -15.64 -12.47 8.75
CA ASP A 48 -15.12 -13.28 7.65
C ASP A 48 -15.27 -12.63 6.25
N ARG A 49 -15.48 -11.30 6.16
CA ARG A 49 -15.70 -10.57 4.90
C ARG A 49 -14.56 -9.64 4.50
N ALA A 50 -13.33 -10.13 4.52
CA ALA A 50 -12.20 -9.41 3.91
C ALA A 50 -11.38 -10.28 2.97
N LYS A 51 -12.05 -11.05 2.10
CA LYS A 51 -11.43 -11.54 0.86
C LYS A 51 -11.67 -10.49 -0.22
N LEU A 52 -10.80 -9.49 -0.32
CA LEU A 52 -10.59 -8.81 -1.60
C LEU A 52 -9.30 -9.36 -2.20
N PRO A 53 -9.37 -10.18 -3.27
CA PRO A 53 -8.21 -10.52 -4.03
C PRO A 53 -7.73 -9.25 -4.73
N ALA A 54 -6.60 -8.70 -4.29
CA ALA A 54 -5.91 -7.65 -5.03
C ALA A 54 -5.12 -8.26 -6.21
N GLU A 55 -5.81 -9.04 -7.03
CA GLU A 55 -5.32 -9.67 -8.27
C GLU A 55 -6.15 -9.17 -9.46
N GLU A 56 -6.17 -7.86 -9.71
CA GLU A 56 -6.48 -7.29 -11.03
C GLU A 56 -5.64 -6.03 -11.23
N ALA A 57 -4.35 -6.23 -11.46
CA ALA A 57 -3.52 -5.30 -12.22
C ALA A 57 -2.57 -6.15 -13.08
N LYS A 58 -3.15 -7.08 -13.85
CA LYS A 58 -2.46 -7.67 -14.99
C LYS A 58 -2.41 -6.59 -16.08
N ASP A 59 -1.19 -6.20 -16.41
CA ASP A 59 -0.70 -6.31 -17.78
C ASP A 59 -1.67 -5.80 -18.88
N GLU A 60 -1.75 -4.49 -19.06
CA GLU A 60 -2.15 -3.93 -20.36
C GLU A 60 -1.50 -2.56 -20.55
N LYS A 61 -0.27 -2.55 -21.07
CA LYS A 61 0.21 -1.63 -22.14
C LYS A 61 1.44 -2.25 -22.80
N LYS A 62 1.23 -3.37 -23.50
CA LYS A 62 2.10 -3.82 -24.59
C LYS A 62 1.22 -4.14 -25.80
N ALA A 63 0.84 -3.10 -26.53
CA ALA A 63 0.48 -3.11 -27.95
C ALA A 63 0.53 -1.66 -28.45
#